data_AF-A0A837IT70-F1
#
_entry.id   AF-A0A837IT70-F1
#
_cell.length_a   1.000
_cell.length_b   1.000
_cell.length_c   1.000
_cell.angle_alpha   90.00
_cell.angle_beta   90.00
_cell.angle_gamma   90.00
#
_symmetry.space_group_name_H-M   'P 1'
#
loop_
_entity.id
_entity.type
_entity.pdbx_description
1 polymer ?
#
loop_
_entity_poly.entity_id
_entity_poly.type
_entity_poly.pdbx_seq_one_letter_code
_entity_poly.pdbx_strand_id
1 'polypeptide(L)'
;MVFWAISGGLEMAVEIIISQLIGQKNQDSLAQTTRTVLAFDGICGIIVAILGIFCLPAVFRLISVPDNMMRYALIYGRIYLAGLFLIHVYDGGRAILTAAEDTKKSFYLMLTTTVLNLIFNFLFIVGLKLGVAGSAMGTILAQLIGALLTLKLLEDKFHFAKYSGRIFNAKQIKNVLHIAFPATFQQFVVTFGGVLIQSLVNPFGREVIIGYVAILRIMNFFRIVWVGLAQTLTVYGDQLISARQFSGFKKSIANSASRSS
;
A
#
# COMPACT_ATOMS: atom_id res chain seq x y z
N MET A 1 -9.16 -4.97 5.29
CA MET A 1 -8.97 -3.84 6.23
C MET A 1 -7.66 -3.98 7.00
N VAL A 2 -7.49 -4.99 7.86
CA VAL A 2 -6.23 -5.21 8.61
C VAL A 2 -5.01 -5.32 7.69
N PHE A 3 -5.10 -6.10 6.61
CA PHE A 3 -4.00 -6.25 5.66
C PHE A 3 -3.59 -4.91 5.02
N TRP A 4 -4.57 -4.10 4.64
CA TRP A 4 -4.33 -2.79 4.05
C TRP A 4 -3.67 -1.82 5.05
N ALA A 5 -3.99 -1.94 6.34
CA ALA A 5 -3.34 -1.13 7.37
C ALA A 5 -1.85 -1.47 7.54
N ILE A 6 -1.51 -2.76 7.47
CA ILE A 6 -0.13 -3.23 7.55
C ILE A 6 0.66 -2.79 6.33
N SER A 7 0.14 -3.04 5.12
CA SER A 7 0.81 -2.65 3.87
C SER A 7 1.02 -1.14 3.80
N GLY A 8 -0.02 -0.34 4.09
CA GLY A 8 0.10 1.12 4.07
C GLY A 8 1.09 1.67 5.11
N GLY A 9 1.19 1.04 6.28
CA GLY A 9 2.19 1.40 7.29
C GLY A 9 3.63 1.13 6.85
N LEU A 10 3.85 0.00 6.19
CA LEU A 10 5.15 -0.36 5.60
C LEU A 10 5.50 0.57 4.44
N GLU A 11 4.57 0.80 3.51
CA GLU A 11 4.74 1.71 2.37
C GLU A 11 5.19 3.11 2.83
N MET A 12 4.51 3.69 3.83
CA MET A 12 4.92 5.00 4.39
C MET A 12 6.34 4.97 4.95
N ALA A 13 6.73 3.91 5.67
CA ALA A 13 8.07 3.79 6.22
C ALA A 13 9.15 3.68 5.12
N VAL A 14 8.85 2.94 4.05
CA VAL A 14 9.71 2.80 2.87
C VAL A 14 9.84 4.13 2.16
N GLU A 15 8.74 4.86 1.96
CA GLU A 15 8.74 6.17 1.31
C GLU A 15 9.67 7.15 2.04
N ILE A 16 9.55 7.23 3.36
CA ILE A 16 10.38 8.10 4.20
C ILE A 16 11.86 7.72 4.09
N ILE A 17 12.21 6.44 4.30
CA ILE A 17 13.62 6.00 4.35
C ILE A 17 14.31 6.17 2.99
N ILE A 18 13.65 5.80 1.90
CA ILE A 18 14.21 5.95 0.54
C ILE A 18 14.38 7.44 0.21
N SER A 19 13.40 8.28 0.54
CA SER A 19 13.49 9.74 0.36
C SER A 19 14.70 10.31 1.10
N GLN A 20 14.91 9.91 2.36
CA GLN A 20 16.06 10.35 3.14
C GLN A 20 17.40 9.94 2.52
N LEU A 21 17.52 8.70 2.03
CA LEU A 21 18.74 8.19 1.38
C LEU A 21 19.05 8.91 0.07
N ILE A 22 18.02 9.27 -0.69
CA ILE A 22 18.15 10.06 -1.91
C ILE A 22 18.65 11.48 -1.58
N GLY A 23 18.08 12.12 -0.56
CA GLY A 23 18.56 13.42 -0.08
C GLY A 23 20.03 13.42 0.39
N GLN A 24 20.50 12.28 0.92
CA GLN A 24 21.89 12.07 1.32
C GLN A 24 22.84 11.72 0.16
N LYS A 25 22.32 11.53 -1.06
CA LYS A 25 23.08 11.13 -2.27
C LYS A 25 23.88 9.83 -2.13
N ASN A 26 23.43 8.90 -1.29
CA ASN A 26 24.15 7.66 -0.99
C ASN A 26 23.63 6.49 -1.85
N GLN A 27 24.16 6.35 -3.06
CA GLN A 27 23.69 5.37 -4.06
C GLN A 27 23.89 3.91 -3.61
N ASP A 28 25.02 3.59 -2.98
CA ASP A 28 25.29 2.23 -2.49
C ASP A 28 24.31 1.82 -1.39
N SER A 29 24.00 2.75 -0.47
CA SER A 29 22.99 2.51 0.56
C SER A 29 21.59 2.43 -0.01
N LEU A 30 21.32 3.11 -1.12
CA LEU A 30 20.02 3.06 -1.81
C LEU A 30 19.77 1.70 -2.45
N ALA A 31 20.76 1.15 -3.17
CA ALA A 31 20.70 -0.19 -3.74
C ALA A 31 20.55 -1.27 -2.65
N GLN A 32 21.36 -1.16 -1.57
CA GLN A 32 21.25 -2.08 -0.43
C GLN A 32 19.87 -2.00 0.24
N THR A 33 19.40 -0.79 0.54
CA THR A 33 18.12 -0.59 1.24
C THR A 33 16.95 -1.07 0.39
N THR A 34 16.97 -0.79 -0.92
CA THR A 34 15.97 -1.30 -1.87
C THR A 34 15.89 -2.83 -1.81
N ARG A 35 17.05 -3.51 -1.85
CA ARG A 35 17.12 -4.98 -1.74
C ARG A 35 16.60 -5.48 -0.40
N THR A 36 17.01 -4.86 0.71
CA THR A 36 16.60 -5.26 2.06
C THR A 36 15.11 -5.04 2.30
N VAL A 37 14.57 -3.90 1.88
CA VAL A 37 13.15 -3.54 2.03
C VAL A 37 12.27 -4.48 1.23
N LEU A 38 12.56 -4.71 -0.07
CA LEU A 38 11.75 -5.62 -0.89
C LEU A 38 11.75 -7.06 -0.36
N ALA A 39 12.91 -7.53 0.13
CA ALA A 39 12.99 -8.84 0.77
C ALA A 39 12.21 -8.90 2.08
N PHE A 40 12.25 -7.82 2.87
CA PHE A 40 11.53 -7.70 4.12
C PHE A 40 10.01 -7.64 3.91
N ASP A 41 9.53 -6.79 2.98
CA ASP A 41 8.11 -6.67 2.63
C ASP A 41 7.55 -8.00 2.12
N GLY A 42 8.32 -8.72 1.31
CA GLY A 42 7.98 -10.06 0.89
C GLY A 42 7.82 -11.03 2.07
N ILE A 43 8.79 -11.08 2.98
CA ILE A 43 8.71 -11.93 4.17
C ILE A 43 7.51 -11.54 5.05
N CYS A 44 7.26 -10.25 5.26
CA CYS A 44 6.08 -9.76 5.96
C CYS A 44 4.79 -10.24 5.28
N GLY A 45 4.70 -10.12 3.96
CA GLY A 45 3.56 -10.63 3.19
C GLY A 45 3.32 -12.13 3.39
N ILE A 46 4.38 -12.94 3.43
CA ILE A 46 4.29 -14.39 3.68
C ILE A 46 3.83 -14.68 5.11
N ILE A 47 4.43 -14.03 6.11
CA ILE A 47 4.06 -14.22 7.53
C ILE A 47 2.59 -13.86 7.73
N VAL A 48 2.17 -12.72 7.20
CA VAL A 48 0.78 -12.24 7.30
C VAL A 48 -0.17 -13.15 6.52
N ALA A 49 0.25 -13.71 5.39
CA ALA A 49 -0.55 -14.69 4.64
C ALA A 49 -0.79 -15.96 5.45
N ILE A 50 0.27 -16.53 6.04
CA ILE A 50 0.19 -17.75 6.85
C ILE A 50 -0.71 -17.52 8.05
N LEU A 51 -0.44 -16.49 8.87
CA LEU A 51 -1.26 -16.14 10.02
C LEU A 51 -2.71 -15.84 9.61
N GLY A 52 -2.88 -15.13 8.50
CA GLY A 52 -4.16 -14.79 7.94
C GLY A 52 -4.99 -16.02 7.59
N ILE A 53 -4.41 -17.04 6.97
CA ILE A 53 -5.15 -18.24 6.53
C ILE A 53 -5.73 -19.00 7.72
N PHE A 54 -4.98 -19.11 8.82
CA PHE A 54 -5.46 -19.76 10.05
C PHE A 54 -6.49 -18.93 10.80
N CYS A 55 -6.30 -17.61 10.87
CA CYS A 55 -7.19 -16.71 11.60
C CYS A 55 -8.44 -16.30 10.81
N LEU A 56 -8.45 -16.45 9.48
CA LEU A 56 -9.51 -15.93 8.59
C LEU A 56 -10.93 -16.32 9.03
N PRO A 57 -11.23 -17.61 9.35
CA PRO A 57 -12.58 -18.00 9.74
C PRO A 57 -12.99 -17.40 11.09
N ALA A 58 -12.06 -17.33 12.05
CA ALA A 58 -12.33 -16.74 13.36
C ALA A 58 -12.59 -15.23 13.24
N VAL A 59 -11.80 -14.54 12.43
CA VAL A 59 -11.98 -13.11 12.17
C VAL A 59 -13.33 -12.84 11.51
N PHE A 60 -13.72 -13.60 10.48
CA PHE A 60 -15.01 -13.42 9.81
C PHE A 60 -16.21 -13.70 10.71
N ARG A 61 -16.10 -14.64 11.65
CA ARG A 61 -17.13 -14.85 12.68
C ARG A 61 -17.18 -13.69 13.67
N LEU A 62 -16.02 -13.16 14.08
CA LEU A 62 -15.94 -12.05 15.03
C LEU A 62 -16.59 -10.77 14.49
N ILE A 63 -16.47 -10.52 13.18
CA ILE A 63 -17.13 -9.38 12.51
C ILE A 63 -18.55 -9.71 12.02
N SER A 64 -19.13 -10.83 12.46
CA SER A 64 -20.51 -11.24 12.15
C SER A 64 -20.84 -11.29 10.66
N VAL A 65 -19.95 -11.87 9.83
CA VAL A 65 -20.28 -12.15 8.42
C VAL A 65 -21.48 -13.10 8.35
N PRO A 66 -22.57 -12.76 7.63
CA PRO A 66 -23.73 -13.63 7.47
C PRO A 66 -23.38 -15.02 6.90
N ASP A 67 -24.02 -16.07 7.39
CA ASP A 67 -23.72 -17.46 7.03
C ASP A 67 -23.84 -17.74 5.52
N ASN A 68 -24.82 -17.11 4.86
CA ASN A 68 -25.00 -17.20 3.41
C ASN A 68 -23.86 -16.56 2.59
N MET A 69 -23.06 -15.68 3.19
CA MET A 69 -21.90 -15.04 2.57
C MET A 69 -20.56 -15.65 3.03
N MET A 70 -20.54 -16.37 4.16
CA MET A 70 -19.33 -16.91 4.78
C MET A 70 -18.50 -17.75 3.79
N ARG A 71 -19.14 -18.62 3.01
CA ARG A 71 -18.44 -19.44 2.00
C ARG A 71 -17.74 -18.58 0.95
N TYR A 72 -18.40 -17.56 0.42
CA TYR A 72 -17.83 -16.67 -0.59
C TYR A 72 -16.70 -15.81 -0.01
N ALA A 73 -16.89 -15.28 1.20
CA ALA A 73 -15.88 -14.51 1.91
C ALA A 73 -14.60 -15.33 2.15
N LEU A 74 -14.73 -16.58 2.59
CA LEU A 74 -13.58 -17.48 2.82
C LEU A 74 -12.84 -17.82 1.53
N ILE A 75 -13.56 -18.10 0.43
CA ILE A 75 -12.94 -18.36 -0.88
C ILE A 75 -12.15 -17.14 -1.33
N TYR A 76 -12.77 -15.95 -1.32
CA TYR A 76 -12.12 -14.70 -1.70
C TYR A 76 -10.88 -14.44 -0.83
N GLY A 77 -11.04 -14.50 0.49
CA GLY A 77 -9.99 -14.17 1.44
C GLY A 77 -8.80 -15.13 1.38
N ARG A 78 -9.03 -16.44 1.18
CA ARG A 78 -7.95 -17.42 1.02
C ARG A 78 -7.14 -17.18 -0.26
N ILE A 79 -7.81 -16.91 -1.38
CA ILE A 79 -7.12 -16.60 -2.65
C ILE A 79 -6.31 -15.31 -2.51
N TYR A 80 -6.91 -14.27 -1.91
CA TYR A 80 -6.23 -13.00 -1.69
C TYR A 80 -5.00 -13.16 -0.79
N LEU A 81 -5.12 -13.94 0.30
CA LEU A 81 -4.02 -14.23 1.21
C LEU A 81 -2.89 -15.02 0.54
N ALA A 82 -3.22 -15.98 -0.32
CA ALA A 82 -2.22 -16.73 -1.08
C ALA A 82 -1.38 -15.83 -1.99
N GLY A 83 -1.96 -14.74 -2.53
CA GLY A 83 -1.26 -13.75 -3.34
C GLY A 83 -0.67 -12.57 -2.55
N LEU A 84 -0.79 -12.54 -1.22
CA LEU A 84 -0.46 -11.36 -0.42
C LEU A 84 1.01 -10.94 -0.51
N PHE A 85 1.91 -11.92 -0.67
CA PHE A 85 3.33 -11.68 -0.94
C PHE A 85 3.53 -10.79 -2.19
N LEU A 86 2.84 -11.11 -3.28
CA LEU A 86 2.96 -10.39 -4.56
C LEU A 86 2.45 -8.96 -4.43
N ILE A 87 1.36 -8.79 -3.66
CA ILE A 87 0.80 -7.48 -3.34
C ILE A 87 1.83 -6.62 -2.60
N HIS A 88 2.48 -7.17 -1.56
CA HIS A 88 3.50 -6.45 -0.80
C HIS A 88 4.71 -6.07 -1.65
N VAL A 89 5.20 -6.97 -2.51
CA VAL A 89 6.32 -6.66 -3.41
C VAL A 89 5.96 -5.55 -4.39
N TYR A 90 4.75 -5.58 -4.95
CA TYR A 90 4.25 -4.55 -5.84
C TYR A 90 4.11 -3.19 -5.14
N ASP A 91 3.45 -3.17 -3.98
CA ASP A 91 3.18 -1.94 -3.24
C ASP A 91 4.47 -1.33 -2.67
N GLY A 92 5.33 -2.15 -2.03
CA GLY A 92 6.64 -1.72 -1.53
C GLY A 92 7.53 -1.18 -2.66
N GLY A 93 7.58 -1.86 -3.80
CA GLY A 93 8.38 -1.37 -4.92
C GLY A 93 7.82 -0.09 -5.57
N ARG A 94 6.48 0.09 -5.58
CA ARG A 94 5.87 1.36 -5.99
C ARG A 94 6.17 2.48 -5.02
N ALA A 95 6.16 2.21 -3.71
CA ALA A 95 6.57 3.16 -2.68
C ALA A 95 8.01 3.64 -2.90
N ILE A 96 8.94 2.73 -3.25
CA ILE A 96 10.32 3.08 -3.60
C ILE A 96 10.37 4.00 -4.84
N LEU A 97 9.61 3.69 -5.89
CA LEU A 97 9.55 4.53 -7.10
C LEU A 97 8.96 5.91 -6.83
N THR A 98 7.92 5.99 -6.00
CA THR A 98 7.30 7.24 -5.56
C THR A 98 8.29 8.10 -4.77
N ALA A 99 9.00 7.51 -3.80
CA ALA A 99 10.03 8.17 -3.02
C ALA A 99 11.23 8.64 -3.86
N ALA A 100 11.51 7.91 -4.94
CA ALA A 100 12.54 8.24 -5.90
C ALA A 100 12.14 9.22 -7.00
N GLU A 101 11.03 9.94 -6.79
CA GLU A 101 10.47 10.94 -7.70
C GLU A 101 10.17 10.41 -9.11
N ASP A 102 10.10 9.09 -9.29
CA ASP A 102 9.66 8.46 -10.53
C ASP A 102 8.14 8.25 -10.51
N THR A 103 7.43 9.32 -10.15
CA THR A 103 5.96 9.32 -10.00
C THR A 103 5.26 8.92 -11.29
N LYS A 104 5.86 9.20 -12.46
CA LYS A 104 5.35 8.73 -13.76
C LYS A 104 5.34 7.20 -13.85
N LYS A 105 6.45 6.53 -13.52
CA LYS A 105 6.50 5.06 -13.54
C LYS A 105 5.61 4.44 -12.47
N SER A 106 5.58 5.00 -11.26
CA SER A 106 4.67 4.56 -10.20
C SER A 106 3.20 4.67 -10.63
N PHE A 107 2.84 5.75 -11.32
CA PHE A 107 1.51 5.95 -11.90
C PHE A 107 1.21 4.97 -13.03
N TYR A 108 2.14 4.76 -13.97
CA TYR A 108 1.93 3.80 -15.06
C TYR A 108 1.81 2.36 -14.56
N LEU A 109 2.52 1.98 -13.50
CA LEU A 109 2.34 0.68 -12.84
C LEU A 109 0.93 0.55 -12.26
N MET A 110 0.44 1.58 -11.57
CA MET A 110 -0.92 1.61 -11.02
C MET A 110 -1.99 1.50 -12.12
N LEU A 111 -1.83 2.26 -13.20
CA LEU A 111 -2.75 2.24 -14.33
C LEU A 111 -2.75 0.86 -15.00
N THR A 112 -1.57 0.28 -15.23
CA THR A 112 -1.40 -1.03 -15.86
C THR A 112 -2.04 -2.13 -15.02
N THR A 113 -1.78 -2.18 -13.71
CA THR A 113 -2.39 -3.19 -12.83
C THR A 113 -3.90 -3.03 -12.73
N THR A 114 -4.42 -1.80 -12.72
CA THR A 114 -5.86 -1.56 -12.69
C THR A 114 -6.54 -2.01 -13.99
N VAL A 115 -5.94 -1.70 -15.14
CA VAL A 115 -6.46 -2.16 -16.45
C VAL A 115 -6.38 -3.68 -16.57
N LEU A 116 -5.26 -4.29 -16.18
CA LEU A 116 -5.12 -5.76 -16.18
C LEU A 116 -6.12 -6.41 -15.22
N ASN A 117 -6.36 -5.81 -14.05
CA ASN A 117 -7.35 -6.31 -13.10
C ASN A 117 -8.75 -6.29 -13.72
N LEU A 118 -9.13 -5.21 -14.40
CA LEU A 118 -10.41 -5.12 -15.10
C LEU A 118 -10.54 -6.22 -16.18
N ILE A 119 -9.50 -6.41 -16.99
CA ILE A 119 -9.47 -7.43 -18.04
C ILE A 119 -9.60 -8.84 -17.45
N PHE A 120 -8.82 -9.17 -16.41
CA PHE A 120 -8.88 -10.49 -15.79
C PHE A 120 -10.19 -10.73 -15.03
N ASN A 121 -10.75 -9.70 -14.39
CA ASN A 121 -12.07 -9.80 -13.78
C ASN A 121 -13.12 -10.13 -14.84
N PHE A 122 -13.13 -9.44 -15.97
CA PHE A 122 -14.06 -9.76 -17.06
C PHE A 122 -13.85 -11.19 -17.58
N LEU A 123 -12.61 -11.60 -17.81
CA LEU A 123 -12.26 -12.94 -18.27
C LEU A 123 -12.72 -14.04 -17.30
N PHE A 124 -12.44 -13.88 -16.00
CA PHE A 124 -12.70 -14.93 -15.00
C PHE A 124 -14.14 -14.94 -14.49
N ILE A 125 -14.77 -13.78 -14.39
CA ILE A 125 -16.17 -13.68 -13.93
C ILE A 125 -17.13 -13.98 -15.09
N VAL A 126 -16.95 -13.33 -16.25
CA VAL A 126 -17.88 -13.49 -17.38
C VAL A 126 -17.51 -14.69 -18.24
N GLY A 127 -16.24 -14.85 -18.58
CA GLY A 127 -15.77 -15.94 -19.45
C GLY A 127 -15.77 -17.30 -18.74
N LEU A 128 -15.07 -17.42 -17.61
CA LEU A 128 -14.92 -18.68 -16.87
C LEU A 128 -16.01 -18.92 -15.82
N LYS A 129 -16.89 -17.94 -15.56
CA LYS A 129 -17.98 -18.05 -14.58
C LYS A 129 -17.54 -18.46 -13.17
N LEU A 130 -16.31 -18.07 -12.78
CA LEU A 130 -15.73 -18.40 -11.47
C LEU A 130 -16.26 -17.53 -10.32
N GLY A 131 -17.14 -16.57 -10.61
CA GLY A 131 -17.77 -15.68 -9.64
C GLY A 131 -16.73 -14.98 -8.74
N VAL A 132 -16.94 -15.05 -7.43
CA VAL A 132 -16.09 -14.40 -6.42
C VAL A 132 -14.64 -14.92 -6.45
N ALA A 133 -14.43 -16.20 -6.75
CA ALA A 133 -13.08 -16.76 -6.88
C ALA A 133 -12.34 -16.12 -8.08
N GLY A 134 -13.05 -15.97 -9.21
CA GLY A 134 -12.53 -15.31 -10.40
C GLY A 134 -12.09 -13.87 -10.12
N SER A 135 -12.86 -13.11 -9.34
CA SER A 135 -12.49 -11.74 -8.95
C SER A 135 -11.19 -11.69 -8.12
N ALA A 136 -11.05 -12.58 -7.15
CA ALA A 136 -9.84 -12.65 -6.34
C ALA A 136 -8.62 -13.06 -7.19
N MET A 137 -8.76 -14.06 -8.06
CA MET A 137 -7.69 -14.50 -8.96
C MET A 137 -7.27 -13.41 -9.95
N GLY A 138 -8.23 -12.67 -10.52
CA GLY A 138 -7.92 -11.56 -11.43
C GLY A 138 -7.13 -10.45 -10.75
N THR A 139 -7.39 -10.23 -9.46
CA THR A 139 -6.61 -9.30 -8.61
C THR A 139 -5.20 -9.80 -8.39
N ILE A 140 -5.02 -11.06 -7.99
CA ILE A 140 -3.67 -11.59 -7.75
C ILE A 140 -2.84 -11.65 -9.03
N LEU A 141 -3.42 -11.99 -10.18
CA LEU A 141 -2.68 -12.00 -11.45
C LEU A 141 -2.28 -10.60 -11.93
N ALA A 142 -3.17 -9.60 -11.76
CA ALA A 142 -2.81 -8.23 -12.07
C ALA A 142 -1.66 -7.74 -11.17
N GLN A 143 -1.71 -8.06 -9.88
CA GLN A 143 -0.67 -7.72 -8.92
C GLN A 143 0.63 -8.50 -9.16
N LEU A 144 0.56 -9.75 -9.64
CA LEU A 144 1.73 -10.52 -10.07
C LEU A 144 2.48 -9.79 -11.20
N ILE A 145 1.75 -9.40 -12.26
CA ILE A 145 2.36 -8.68 -13.39
C ILE A 145 2.89 -7.33 -12.91
N GLY A 146 2.15 -6.63 -12.06
CA GLY A 146 2.59 -5.41 -11.39
C GLY A 146 3.92 -5.60 -10.66
N ALA A 147 4.01 -6.60 -9.79
CA ALA A 147 5.22 -6.90 -9.02
C ALA A 147 6.42 -7.18 -9.93
N LEU A 148 6.24 -7.99 -10.98
CA LEU A 148 7.30 -8.29 -11.95
C LEU A 148 7.79 -7.03 -12.69
N LEU A 149 6.87 -6.17 -13.13
CA LEU A 149 7.21 -4.90 -13.77
C LEU A 149 7.94 -3.97 -12.80
N THR A 150 7.46 -3.86 -11.56
CA THR A 150 8.09 -3.05 -10.52
C THR A 150 9.52 -3.52 -10.24
N LEU A 151 9.74 -4.83 -10.08
CA LEU A 151 11.08 -5.39 -9.86
C LEU A 151 12.03 -5.07 -11.03
N LYS A 152 11.55 -5.20 -12.27
CA LYS A 152 12.34 -4.82 -13.46
C LYS A 152 12.71 -3.34 -13.45
N LEU A 153 11.75 -2.45 -13.19
CA LEU A 153 12.00 -1.01 -13.17
C LEU A 153 12.95 -0.58 -12.05
N LEU A 154 12.87 -1.24 -10.90
CA LEU A 154 13.80 -1.00 -9.79
C LEU A 154 15.20 -1.53 -10.11
N GLU A 155 15.32 -2.65 -10.81
CA GLU A 155 16.62 -3.18 -11.24
C GLU A 155 17.27 -2.27 -12.29
N ASP A 156 16.50 -1.75 -13.23
CA ASP A 156 16.97 -0.80 -14.24
C ASP A 156 17.44 0.54 -13.59
N LYS A 157 16.81 0.96 -12.49
CA LYS A 157 17.10 2.25 -11.83
C LYS A 157 18.18 2.17 -10.75
N PHE A 158 18.20 1.11 -9.95
CA PHE A 158 19.05 1.00 -8.76
C PHE A 158 20.04 -0.16 -8.79
N HIS A 159 19.96 -1.04 -9.79
CA HIS A 159 20.82 -2.22 -9.92
C HIS A 159 20.93 -3.05 -8.63
N PHE A 160 19.82 -3.12 -7.87
CA PHE A 160 19.82 -3.66 -6.53
C PHE A 160 20.05 -5.19 -6.51
N ALA A 161 19.74 -5.92 -7.59
CA ALA A 161 20.01 -7.34 -7.71
C ALA A 161 21.51 -7.64 -7.90
N LYS A 162 22.24 -6.73 -8.57
CA LYS A 162 23.71 -6.82 -8.75
C LYS A 162 24.49 -6.38 -7.52
N TYR A 163 23.83 -5.77 -6.54
CA TYR A 163 24.48 -5.37 -5.30
C TYR A 163 25.05 -6.59 -4.55
N SER A 164 26.37 -6.63 -4.33
CA SER A 164 27.07 -7.80 -3.77
C SER A 164 26.99 -7.91 -2.23
N GLY A 165 26.41 -6.91 -1.55
CA GLY A 165 26.30 -6.91 -0.10
C GLY A 165 25.17 -7.78 0.46
N ARG A 166 25.06 -7.80 1.79
CA ARG A 166 24.05 -8.61 2.51
C ARG A 166 22.63 -8.23 2.10
N ILE A 167 21.79 -9.24 1.88
CA ILE A 167 20.36 -9.09 1.58
C ILE A 167 19.63 -8.46 2.77
N PHE A 168 19.95 -8.90 3.99
CA PHE A 168 19.34 -8.38 5.22
C PHE A 168 20.34 -7.54 6.01
N ASN A 169 19.99 -6.27 6.21
CA ASN A 169 20.68 -5.37 7.12
C ASN A 169 19.77 -5.08 8.33
N ALA A 170 20.09 -5.66 9.48
CA ALA A 170 19.28 -5.54 10.70
C ALA A 170 19.09 -4.07 11.13
N LYS A 171 20.08 -3.19 10.87
CA LYS A 171 19.96 -1.76 11.18
C LYS A 171 18.92 -1.07 10.31
N GLN A 172 18.90 -1.39 9.00
CA GLN A 172 17.90 -0.85 8.08
C GLN A 172 16.50 -1.36 8.42
N ILE A 173 16.35 -2.66 8.69
CA ILE A 173 15.06 -3.26 9.08
C ILE A 173 14.55 -2.64 10.39
N LYS A 174 15.43 -2.42 11.38
CA LYS A 174 15.06 -1.75 12.63
C LYS A 174 14.54 -0.33 12.39
N ASN A 175 15.17 0.42 11.48
CA ASN A 175 14.72 1.76 11.12
C ASN A 175 13.35 1.72 10.42
N VAL A 176 13.16 0.79 9.48
CA VAL A 176 11.87 0.57 8.81
C VAL A 176 10.79 0.27 9.83
N LEU A 177 11.02 -0.69 10.74
CA LEU A 177 10.07 -1.08 11.78
C LEU A 177 9.74 0.05 12.76
N HIS A 178 10.70 0.90 13.09
CA HIS A 178 10.49 2.02 13.99
C HIS A 178 9.48 3.05 13.43
N ILE A 179 9.42 3.18 12.11
CA ILE A 179 8.47 4.06 11.42
C ILE A 179 7.19 3.29 11.05
N ALA A 180 7.33 2.05 10.57
CA ALA A 180 6.22 1.23 10.11
C ALA A 180 5.26 0.86 11.25
N PHE A 181 5.76 0.65 12.47
CA PHE A 181 4.92 0.31 13.62
C PHE A 181 3.91 1.42 13.97
N PRO A 182 4.34 2.67 14.25
CA PRO A 182 3.39 3.76 14.51
C PRO A 182 2.51 4.07 13.29
N ALA A 183 3.05 3.99 12.07
CA ALA A 183 2.30 4.23 10.84
C ALA A 183 1.20 3.17 10.60
N THR A 184 1.50 1.90 10.85
CA THR A 184 0.52 0.79 10.80
C THR A 184 -0.55 0.98 11.86
N PHE A 185 -0.17 1.39 13.08
CA PHE A 185 -1.12 1.65 14.16
C PHE A 185 -2.06 2.81 13.80
N GLN A 186 -1.53 3.91 13.25
CA GLN A 186 -2.33 5.01 12.72
C GLN A 186 -3.31 4.50 11.66
N GLN A 187 -2.84 3.69 10.71
CA GLN A 187 -3.69 3.18 9.63
C GLN A 187 -4.77 2.22 10.13
N PHE A 188 -4.46 1.45 11.17
CA PHE A 188 -5.43 0.63 11.87
C PHE A 188 -6.51 1.47 12.55
N VAL A 189 -6.13 2.54 13.28
CA VAL A 189 -7.07 3.46 13.92
C VAL A 189 -8.01 4.11 12.89
N VAL A 190 -7.48 4.58 11.77
CA VAL A 190 -8.29 5.16 10.68
C VAL A 190 -9.29 4.15 10.12
N THR A 191 -8.82 2.93 9.85
CA THR A 191 -9.66 1.89 9.24
C THR A 191 -10.72 1.37 10.22
N PHE A 192 -10.34 1.15 11.48
CA PHE A 192 -11.24 0.69 12.53
C PHE A 192 -12.26 1.76 12.93
N GLY A 193 -11.83 3.03 13.02
CA GLY A 193 -12.72 4.17 13.26
C GLY A 193 -13.82 4.28 12.20
N GLY A 194 -13.49 4.07 10.93
CA GLY A 194 -14.49 4.02 9.86
C GLY A 194 -15.56 2.94 10.06
N VAL A 195 -15.17 1.76 10.55
CA VAL A 195 -16.11 0.67 10.88
C VAL A 195 -16.98 1.04 12.08
N LEU A 196 -16.41 1.63 13.13
CA LEU A 196 -17.17 2.08 14.29
C LEU A 196 -18.23 3.12 13.91
N ILE A 197 -17.85 4.13 13.12
CA ILE A 197 -18.79 5.15 12.65
C ILE A 197 -19.88 4.52 11.80
N GLN A 198 -19.54 3.61 10.87
CA GLN A 198 -20.55 2.90 10.09
C GLN A 198 -21.51 2.10 10.98
N SER A 199 -21.01 1.42 12.01
CA SER A 199 -21.84 0.70 12.99
C SER A 199 -22.76 1.61 13.78
N LEU A 200 -22.35 2.85 14.08
CA LEU A 200 -23.20 3.86 14.71
C LEU A 200 -24.27 4.41 13.77
N VAL A 201 -24.02 4.42 12.46
CA VAL A 201 -25.00 4.87 11.45
C VAL A 201 -26.05 3.78 11.13
N ASN A 202 -25.68 2.50 11.22
CA ASN A 202 -26.56 1.39 10.85
C ASN A 202 -27.94 1.37 11.56
N PRO A 203 -28.09 1.72 12.85
CA PRO A 203 -29.38 1.76 13.54
C PRO A 203 -30.35 2.84 13.03
N PHE A 204 -29.87 3.86 12.32
CA PHE A 204 -30.72 4.97 11.83
C PHE A 204 -31.55 4.60 10.58
N GLY A 205 -31.46 3.36 10.11
CA GLY A 205 -32.28 2.85 9.03
C GLY A 205 -31.70 3.11 7.63
N ARG A 206 -32.33 2.48 6.63
CA ARG A 206 -31.81 2.36 5.26
C ARG A 206 -31.54 3.71 4.60
N GLU A 207 -32.45 4.67 4.71
CA GLU A 207 -32.34 5.97 4.04
C GLU A 207 -31.13 6.77 4.52
N VAL A 208 -30.87 6.77 5.84
CA VAL A 208 -29.71 7.43 6.44
C VAL A 208 -28.41 6.75 6.02
N ILE A 209 -28.39 5.41 5.96
CA ILE A 209 -27.23 4.64 5.48
C ILE A 209 -26.90 5.01 4.03
N ILE A 210 -27.90 5.06 3.15
CA ILE A 210 -27.70 5.42 1.74
C ILE A 210 -27.14 6.85 1.62
N GLY A 211 -27.73 7.81 2.36
CA GLY A 211 -27.24 9.18 2.41
C GLY A 211 -25.80 9.27 2.91
N TYR A 212 -25.47 8.58 3.99
CA TYR A 212 -24.10 8.52 4.54
C TYR A 212 -23.09 7.93 3.54
N VAL A 213 -23.45 6.82 2.86
CA VAL A 213 -22.60 6.21 1.84
C VAL A 213 -22.38 7.16 0.65
N ALA A 214 -23.41 7.91 0.24
CA ALA A 214 -23.28 8.91 -0.82
C ALA A 214 -22.31 10.04 -0.42
N ILE A 215 -22.44 10.55 0.81
CA ILE A 215 -21.52 11.56 1.38
C ILE A 215 -20.09 11.01 1.42
N LEU A 216 -19.89 9.79 1.92
CA LEU A 216 -18.57 9.16 1.98
C LEU A 216 -17.92 9.01 0.59
N ARG A 217 -18.69 8.75 -0.47
CA ARG A 217 -18.14 8.69 -1.84
C ARG A 217 -17.59 10.05 -2.27
N ILE A 218 -18.33 11.12 -2.01
CA ILE A 218 -17.90 12.49 -2.32
C ILE A 218 -16.67 12.84 -1.48
N MET A 219 -16.70 12.59 -0.17
CA MET A 219 -15.56 12.84 0.72
C MET A 219 -14.32 12.06 0.29
N ASN A 220 -14.47 10.80 -0.13
CA ASN A 220 -13.35 9.99 -0.61
C ASN A 220 -12.72 10.54 -1.89
N PHE A 221 -13.50 11.14 -2.79
CA PHE A 221 -12.98 11.80 -3.97
C PHE A 221 -12.05 12.96 -3.60
N PHE A 222 -12.49 13.85 -2.71
CA PHE A 222 -11.64 14.93 -2.20
C PHE A 222 -10.45 14.41 -1.40
N ARG A 223 -10.63 13.34 -0.63
CA ARG A 223 -9.57 12.71 0.16
C ARG A 223 -8.42 12.23 -0.71
N ILE A 224 -8.68 11.65 -1.89
CA ILE A 224 -7.63 11.18 -2.80
C ILE A 224 -6.73 12.35 -3.23
N VAL A 225 -7.32 13.49 -3.58
CA VAL A 225 -6.58 14.70 -3.95
C VAL A 225 -5.72 15.21 -2.78
N TRP A 226 -6.32 15.30 -1.59
CA TRP A 226 -5.63 15.75 -0.38
C TRP A 226 -4.47 14.84 0.01
N VAL A 227 -4.68 13.52 0.02
CA VAL A 227 -3.66 12.53 0.38
C VAL A 227 -2.48 12.57 -0.60
N GLY A 228 -2.74 12.70 -1.91
CA GLY A 228 -1.67 12.79 -2.90
C GLY A 228 -0.78 14.03 -2.70
N LEU A 229 -1.39 15.19 -2.39
CA LEU A 229 -0.64 16.41 -2.06
C LEU A 229 0.18 16.25 -0.78
N ALA A 230 -0.43 15.70 0.28
CA ALA A 230 0.25 15.46 1.54
C ALA A 230 1.45 14.50 1.38
N GLN A 231 1.28 13.39 0.66
CA GLN A 231 2.37 12.43 0.40
C GLN A 231 3.53 13.07 -0.38
N THR A 232 3.23 13.87 -1.41
CA THR A 232 4.26 14.57 -2.18
C THR A 232 5.05 15.55 -1.31
N LEU A 233 4.36 16.30 -0.44
CA LEU A 233 4.99 17.22 0.51
C LEU A 233 5.88 16.49 1.53
N THR A 234 5.45 15.31 2.01
CA THR A 234 6.25 14.49 2.92
C THR A 234 7.53 14.01 2.27
N VAL A 235 7.45 13.37 1.09
CA VAL A 235 8.61 12.87 0.34
C VAL A 235 9.61 14.00 0.06
N TYR A 236 9.13 15.12 -0.46
CA TYR A 236 9.97 16.28 -0.76
C TYR A 236 10.57 16.89 0.51
N GLY A 237 9.78 16.95 1.59
CA GLY A 237 10.22 17.41 2.89
C GLY A 237 11.35 16.58 3.47
N ASP A 238 11.20 15.26 3.45
CA ASP A 238 12.18 14.30 3.96
C ASP A 238 13.51 14.38 3.19
N GLN A 239 13.45 14.56 1.87
CA GLN A 239 14.65 14.77 1.06
C GLN A 239 15.38 16.06 1.45
N LEU A 240 14.65 17.19 1.59
CA LEU A 240 15.24 18.48 1.93
C LEU A 240 15.88 18.49 3.32
N ILE A 241 15.18 17.91 4.31
CA ILE A 241 15.70 17.74 5.67
C ILE A 241 16.98 16.90 5.65
N SER A 242 16.97 15.81 4.88
CA SER A 242 18.11 14.89 4.77
C SER A 242 19.31 15.48 4.03
N ALA A 243 19.08 16.36 3.05
CA ALA A 243 20.11 17.10 2.34
C ALA A 243 20.71 18.26 3.18
N ARG A 244 20.27 18.45 4.44
CA ARG A 244 20.58 19.62 5.30
C ARG A 244 20.21 20.97 4.66
N GLN A 245 19.30 20.99 3.69
CA GLN A 245 18.81 22.18 3.00
C GLN A 245 17.57 22.76 3.69
N PHE A 246 17.69 23.10 4.98
CA PHE A 246 16.59 23.60 5.81
C PHE A 246 15.94 24.90 5.27
N SER A 247 16.67 25.70 4.49
CA SER A 247 16.14 26.90 3.83
C SER A 247 15.12 26.60 2.72
N GLY A 248 15.24 25.45 2.03
CA GLY A 248 14.28 25.00 1.02
C GLY A 248 12.96 24.51 1.64
N PHE A 249 13.03 23.83 2.79
CA PHE A 249 11.85 23.26 3.46
C PHE A 249 10.90 24.35 3.99
N LYS A 250 11.44 25.37 4.66
CA LYS A 250 10.65 26.54 5.09
C LYS A 250 10.01 27.28 3.90
N LYS A 251 10.69 27.35 2.75
CA LYS A 251 10.19 28.03 1.55
C LYS A 251 9.09 27.24 0.85
N SER A 252 9.16 25.90 0.82
CA SER A 252 8.07 25.05 0.29
C SER A 252 6.81 25.07 1.17
N ILE A 253 6.95 25.08 2.50
CA ILE A 253 5.81 25.23 3.41
C ILE A 253 5.17 26.62 3.23
N ALA A 254 5.98 27.68 3.16
CA ALA A 254 5.49 29.04 2.94
C ALA A 254 4.77 29.20 1.59
N ASN A 255 5.32 28.61 0.51
CA ASN A 255 4.70 28.67 -0.82
C ASN A 255 3.40 27.87 -0.89
N SER A 256 3.31 26.74 -0.18
CA SER A 256 2.09 25.93 -0.12
C SER A 256 0.97 26.63 0.68
N ALA A 257 1.33 27.37 1.73
CA ALA A 257 0.39 28.20 2.49
C ALA A 257 -0.06 29.48 1.73
N SER A 258 0.81 30.06 0.89
CA SER A 258 0.50 31.28 0.12
C SER A 258 -0.38 31.04 -1.12
N ARG A 259 -0.53 29.78 -1.56
CA ARG A 259 -1.38 29.42 -2.71
C ARG A 259 -2.80 29.01 -2.30
N SER A 260 -3.09 28.95 -1.01
CA SER A 260 -4.42 28.66 -0.45
C SER A 260 -5.15 29.90 0.08
N SER A 261 -4.65 31.11 -0.20
CA SER A 261 -5.30 32.40 0.08
C SER A 261 -5.56 33.15 -1.21
#